data_AF-A0A7V2XXH4-F1
#
_entry.id   AF-A0A7V2XXH4-F1
#
_cell.length_a   1.000
_cell.length_b   1.000
_cell.length_c   1.000
_cell.angle_alpha   90.00
_cell.angle_beta   90.00
_cell.angle_gamma   90.00
#
_symmetry.space_group_name_H-M   'P 1'
#
loop_
_entity.id
_entity.type
_entity.pdbx_description
1 polymer ?
#
loop_
_entity_poly.entity_id
_entity_poly.type
_entity_poly.pdbx_seq_one_letter_code
_entity_poly.pdbx_strand_id
1 'polypeptide(L)'
;MKKKKSFGRVTLLGIIFFFVLIISVSSAQSDTGNLKNYTNQEKIPGKAVTDNIIDYLENLYSFGIAIAGILAVVMISVGAFSYIITSSGNSSKMLDAKEMITEAVFGLILALTAYLLLFVLNPDLIEGTVSAPIKISNESN
;
A
#
# COMPACT_ATOMS: atom_id res chain seq x y z
N MET A 1 -16.71 -45.29 3.34
CA MET A 1 -15.65 -44.84 4.28
C MET A 1 -15.29 -43.39 3.99
N LYS A 2 -15.36 -42.52 5.02
CA LYS A 2 -15.27 -41.05 4.95
C LYS A 2 -13.83 -40.58 4.64
N LYS A 3 -13.60 -39.89 3.51
CA LYS A 3 -12.30 -39.25 3.22
C LYS A 3 -12.17 -37.94 4.01
N LYS A 4 -11.38 -38.08 5.07
CA LYS A 4 -10.70 -37.12 5.95
C LYS A 4 -10.70 -35.63 5.53
N LYS A 5 -11.36 -34.84 6.39
CA LYS A 5 -11.48 -33.38 6.47
C LYS A 5 -10.15 -32.70 6.86
N SER A 6 -9.10 -32.76 6.02
CA SER A 6 -7.78 -32.17 6.34
C SER A 6 -7.59 -30.71 5.91
N PHE A 7 -8.49 -30.15 5.09
CA PHE A 7 -8.34 -28.80 4.52
C PHE A 7 -8.33 -27.70 5.59
N GLY A 8 -9.19 -27.82 6.61
CA GLY A 8 -9.30 -26.82 7.68
C GLY A 8 -8.08 -26.72 8.59
N ARG A 9 -7.23 -27.75 8.67
CA ARG A 9 -6.00 -27.70 9.48
C ARG A 9 -4.86 -27.01 8.74
N VAL A 10 -4.81 -27.16 7.41
CA VAL A 10 -3.79 -26.54 6.56
C VAL A 10 -4.06 -25.05 6.39
N THR A 11 -5.33 -24.66 6.21
CA THR A 11 -5.70 -23.23 6.13
C THR A 11 -5.49 -22.50 7.46
N LEU A 12 -5.81 -23.14 8.60
CA LEU A 12 -5.56 -22.56 9.93
C LEU A 12 -4.05 -22.35 10.20
N LEU A 13 -3.21 -23.32 9.83
CA LEU A 13 -1.75 -23.18 9.95
C LEU A 13 -1.20 -22.10 9.02
N GLY A 14 -1.73 -21.97 7.81
CA GLY A 14 -1.37 -20.90 6.88
C GLY A 14 -1.72 -19.50 7.40
N ILE A 15 -2.89 -19.34 8.03
CA ILE A 15 -3.30 -18.06 8.65
C ILE A 15 -2.41 -17.72 9.84
N ILE A 16 -2.07 -18.70 10.68
CA ILE A 16 -1.15 -18.50 11.82
C ILE A 16 0.24 -18.14 11.32
N PHE A 17 0.74 -18.80 10.28
CA PHE A 17 2.04 -18.47 9.67
C PHE A 17 2.04 -17.05 9.10
N PHE A 18 0.96 -16.65 8.44
CA PHE A 18 0.79 -15.28 7.93
C PHE A 18 0.77 -14.25 9.06
N PHE A 19 0.09 -14.55 10.17
CA PHE A 19 0.05 -13.68 11.35
C PHE A 19 1.40 -13.60 12.09
N VAL A 20 2.15 -14.70 12.16
CA VAL A 20 3.51 -14.75 12.73
C VAL A 20 4.52 -14.01 11.86
N LEU A 21 4.34 -14.05 10.53
CA LEU A 21 5.13 -13.27 9.58
C LEU A 21 4.91 -11.77 9.78
N ILE A 22 3.67 -11.35 10.04
CA ILE A 22 3.32 -9.96 10.34
C ILE A 22 4.00 -9.47 11.63
N ILE A 23 4.01 -10.28 12.71
CA ILE A 23 4.60 -9.89 13.99
C ILE A 23 6.13 -9.76 13.92
N SER A 24 6.79 -10.51 13.02
CA SER A 24 8.26 -10.51 12.89
C SER A 24 8.82 -9.29 12.14
N VAL A 25 7.98 -8.54 11.41
CA VAL A 25 8.41 -7.36 10.64
C VAL A 25 8.69 -6.15 11.54
N SER A 26 8.23 -6.13 12.79
CA SER A 26 8.36 -4.98 13.70
C SER A 26 9.74 -4.79 14.34
N SER A 27 10.70 -5.71 14.17
CA SER A 27 12.03 -5.59 14.80
C SER A 27 13.13 -5.09 13.87
N ALA A 28 12.81 -4.62 12.66
CA ALA A 28 13.79 -4.19 11.69
C ALA A 28 13.72 -2.68 11.43
N GLN A 29 14.06 -1.85 12.42
CA GLN A 29 14.75 -0.58 12.15
C GLN A 29 15.74 -0.24 13.24
N SER A 30 16.99 -0.27 12.85
CA SER A 30 18.04 0.49 13.50
C SER A 30 18.84 1.13 12.38
N ASP A 31 19.22 2.38 12.61
CA ASP A 31 20.22 3.15 11.87
C ASP A 31 19.70 4.10 10.77
N THR A 32 19.14 5.24 11.23
CA THR A 32 19.04 6.48 10.45
C THR A 32 20.41 7.17 10.38
N GLY A 33 21.42 6.43 9.94
CA GLY A 33 22.80 6.88 9.76
C GLY A 33 23.03 7.34 8.32
N ASN A 34 22.70 8.60 8.02
CA ASN A 34 23.43 9.44 7.07
C ASN A 34 23.72 8.86 5.65
N LEU A 35 22.69 8.74 4.82
CA LEU A 35 22.84 8.62 3.36
C LEU A 35 22.47 9.93 2.65
N LYS A 36 23.08 11.04 3.07
CA LYS A 36 23.00 12.31 2.35
C LYS A 36 23.92 12.23 1.14
N ASN A 37 23.38 11.94 -0.06
CA ASN A 37 23.97 12.19 -1.40
C ASN A 37 23.21 11.37 -2.48
N TYR A 38 21.88 11.46 -2.52
CA TYR A 38 21.09 10.93 -3.63
C TYR A 38 20.42 12.08 -4.38
N THR A 39 21.06 12.56 -5.44
CA THR A 39 20.40 13.54 -6.33
C THR A 39 19.38 12.79 -7.19
N ASN A 40 18.11 13.17 -7.13
CA ASN A 40 17.08 12.62 -8.00
C ASN A 40 17.49 12.75 -9.48
N GLN A 41 17.63 11.62 -10.18
CA GLN A 41 17.86 11.62 -11.63
C GLN A 41 16.56 11.86 -12.41
N GLU A 42 15.39 11.56 -11.80
CA GLU A 42 14.07 11.77 -12.38
C GLU A 42 13.08 12.28 -11.32
N LYS A 43 12.34 13.33 -11.65
CA LYS A 43 11.40 13.97 -10.73
C LYS A 43 10.06 13.25 -10.76
N ILE A 44 9.58 12.78 -9.60
CA ILE A 44 8.22 12.26 -9.46
C ILE A 44 7.23 13.43 -9.57
N PRO A 45 6.21 13.36 -10.45
CA PRO A 45 5.25 14.43 -10.64
C PRO A 45 4.50 14.72 -9.33
N GLY A 46 4.47 16.00 -8.94
CA GLY A 46 3.76 16.45 -7.72
C GLY A 46 4.55 16.32 -6.41
N LYS A 47 5.84 15.92 -6.43
CA LYS A 47 6.70 15.85 -5.24
C LYS A 47 7.97 16.68 -5.41
N ALA A 48 8.51 17.17 -4.29
CA ALA A 48 9.76 17.92 -4.25
C ALA A 48 10.95 16.97 -4.50
N VAL A 49 12.06 17.54 -5.00
CA VAL A 49 13.32 16.81 -5.15
C VAL A 49 13.91 16.60 -3.76
N THR A 50 14.27 15.36 -3.43
CA THR A 50 14.89 15.02 -2.14
C THR A 50 16.28 14.44 -2.34
N ASP A 51 17.20 14.73 -1.42
CA ASP A 51 18.61 14.32 -1.49
C ASP A 51 18.91 13.00 -0.75
N ASN A 52 17.85 12.31 -0.28
CA ASN A 52 17.91 11.04 0.46
C ASN A 52 17.15 9.96 -0.31
N ILE A 53 17.73 8.76 -0.41
CA ILE A 53 17.07 7.58 -1.02
C ILE A 53 15.79 7.19 -0.27
N ILE A 54 15.77 7.35 1.05
CA ILE A 54 14.64 6.97 1.91
C ILE A 54 13.42 7.83 1.59
N ASP A 55 13.58 9.16 1.57
CA ASP A 55 12.51 10.11 1.27
C ASP A 55 12.05 10.01 -0.20
N TYR A 56 12.93 9.62 -1.12
CA TYR A 56 12.55 9.33 -2.51
C TYR A 56 11.65 8.08 -2.61
N LEU A 57 12.00 7.01 -1.89
CA LEU A 57 11.20 5.78 -1.83
C LEU A 57 9.84 6.03 -1.18
N GLU A 58 9.76 6.88 -0.16
CA GLU A 58 8.51 7.32 0.45
C GLU A 58 7.61 8.05 -0.57
N ASN A 59 8.18 9.03 -1.28
CA ASN A 59 7.45 9.79 -2.30
C ASN A 59 6.96 8.89 -3.45
N LEU A 60 7.74 7.88 -3.84
CA LEU A 60 7.36 6.89 -4.83
C LEU A 60 6.21 5.99 -4.36
N TYR A 61 6.25 5.55 -3.10
CA TYR A 61 5.19 4.74 -2.51
C TYR A 61 3.87 5.51 -2.36
N SER A 62 3.95 6.75 -1.87
CA SER A 62 2.79 7.65 -1.77
C SER A 62 2.13 7.87 -3.14
N PHE A 63 2.94 8.05 -4.19
CA PHE A 63 2.46 8.16 -5.57
C PHE A 63 1.83 6.87 -6.09
N GLY A 64 2.45 5.71 -5.81
CA GLY A 64 1.92 4.40 -6.18
C GLY A 64 0.55 4.11 -5.56
N ILE A 65 0.36 4.44 -4.28
CA ILE A 65 -0.93 4.28 -3.57
C ILE A 65 -2.00 5.19 -4.17
N ALA A 66 -1.66 6.43 -4.52
CA ALA A 66 -2.60 7.35 -5.16
C ALA A 66 -3.13 6.78 -6.48
N ILE A 67 -2.25 6.21 -7.31
CA ILE A 67 -2.65 5.56 -8.57
C ILE A 67 -3.45 4.28 -8.29
N ALA A 68 -3.01 3.45 -7.35
CA ALA A 68 -3.70 2.21 -7.00
C ALA A 68 -5.12 2.46 -6.50
N GLY A 69 -5.34 3.53 -5.72
CA GLY A 69 -6.67 3.94 -5.26
C GLY A 69 -7.59 4.33 -6.42
N ILE A 70 -7.09 5.11 -7.37
CA ILE A 70 -7.86 5.50 -8.57
C ILE A 70 -8.22 4.26 -9.41
N LEU A 71 -7.25 3.38 -9.66
CA LEU A 71 -7.47 2.15 -10.41
C LEU A 71 -8.48 1.22 -9.72
N ALA A 72 -8.42 1.09 -8.39
CA ALA A 72 -9.36 0.29 -7.62
C ALA A 72 -10.79 0.81 -7.77
N VAL A 73 -11.01 2.12 -7.71
CA VAL A 73 -12.32 2.74 -7.91
C VAL A 73 -12.86 2.46 -9.32
N VAL A 74 -12.01 2.55 -10.34
CA VAL A 74 -12.38 2.25 -11.74
C VAL A 74 -12.79 0.78 -11.88
N MET A 75 -11.98 -0.15 -11.38
CA MET A 75 -12.26 -1.59 -11.46
C MET A 75 -13.53 -1.99 -10.69
N ILE A 76 -13.75 -1.43 -9.50
CA ILE A 76 -14.99 -1.62 -8.74
C ILE A 76 -16.19 -1.10 -9.52
N SER A 77 -16.06 0.07 -10.15
CA SER A 77 -17.15 0.66 -10.95
C SER A 77 -17.51 -0.23 -12.15
N VAL A 78 -16.51 -0.70 -12.90
CA VAL A 78 -16.71 -1.60 -14.05
C VAL A 78 -17.32 -2.95 -13.63
N GLY A 79 -16.84 -3.52 -12.52
CA GLY A 79 -17.41 -4.74 -11.94
C GLY A 79 -18.86 -4.54 -11.49
N ALA A 80 -19.17 -3.40 -10.87
CA ALA A 80 -20.52 -3.06 -10.42
C ALA A 80 -21.50 -2.93 -11.59
N PHE A 81 -21.10 -2.23 -12.67
CA PHE A 81 -21.93 -2.14 -13.88
C PHE A 81 -22.12 -3.51 -14.53
N SER A 82 -21.06 -4.30 -14.66
CA SER A 82 -21.14 -5.67 -15.24
C SER A 82 -22.04 -6.58 -14.43
N TYR A 83 -22.04 -6.47 -13.10
CA TYR A 83 -22.92 -7.24 -12.22
C TYR A 83 -24.40 -6.90 -12.46
N ILE A 84 -24.73 -5.61 -12.55
CA ILE A 84 -26.12 -5.15 -12.75
C ILE A 84 -26.63 -5.56 -14.13
N ILE A 85 -25.83 -5.38 -15.19
CA ILE A 85 -26.24 -5.68 -16.57
C ILE A 85 -26.40 -7.20 -16.79
N THR A 86 -25.57 -8.01 -16.14
CA THR A 86 -25.58 -9.48 -16.33
C THR A 86 -26.60 -10.21 -15.43
N SER A 87 -27.25 -9.49 -14.52
CA SER A 87 -28.29 -10.06 -13.65
C SER A 87 -29.50 -10.63 -14.43
N SER A 88 -29.64 -10.33 -15.73
CA SER A 88 -30.76 -10.75 -16.58
C SER A 88 -30.67 -12.14 -17.23
N GLY A 89 -29.67 -12.99 -16.93
CA GLY A 89 -29.75 -14.41 -17.36
C GLY A 89 -28.48 -15.23 -17.50
N ASN A 90 -27.29 -14.69 -17.22
CA ASN A 90 -26.04 -15.48 -17.30
C ASN A 90 -25.35 -15.55 -15.94
N SER A 91 -25.57 -16.65 -15.20
CA SER A 91 -25.01 -16.83 -13.85
C SER A 91 -23.48 -16.87 -13.84
N SER A 92 -22.84 -17.35 -14.91
CA SER A 92 -21.37 -17.40 -15.00
C SER A 92 -20.78 -16.00 -15.03
N LYS A 93 -21.31 -15.14 -15.90
CA LYS A 93 -20.86 -13.74 -16.03
C LYS A 93 -21.16 -12.91 -14.77
N MET A 94 -22.21 -13.27 -14.02
CA MET A 94 -22.50 -12.67 -12.72
C MET A 94 -21.45 -13.06 -11.67
N LEU A 95 -20.97 -14.31 -11.68
CA LEU A 95 -19.89 -14.76 -10.81
C LEU A 95 -18.58 -14.04 -11.16
N ASP A 96 -18.24 -13.94 -12.45
CA ASP A 96 -17.04 -13.22 -12.92
C ASP A 96 -17.05 -11.74 -12.45
N ALA A 97 -18.22 -11.08 -12.51
CA ALA A 97 -18.35 -9.69 -12.05
C ALA A 97 -18.17 -9.55 -10.53
N LYS A 98 -18.64 -10.53 -9.73
CA LYS A 98 -18.39 -10.57 -8.29
C LYS A 98 -16.91 -10.81 -8.00
N GLU A 99 -16.28 -11.71 -8.75
CA GLU A 99 -14.86 -12.03 -8.61
C GLU A 99 -14.00 -10.80 -8.88
N MET A 100 -14.27 -10.06 -9.96
CA MET A 100 -13.60 -8.80 -10.28
C MET A 100 -13.70 -7.77 -9.14
N ILE A 101 -14.88 -7.62 -8.51
CA ILE A 101 -15.05 -6.71 -7.37
C ILE A 101 -14.22 -7.20 -6.19
N THR A 102 -14.26 -8.50 -5.88
CA THR A 102 -13.50 -9.05 -4.75
C THR A 102 -11.99 -8.91 -4.96
N GLU A 103 -11.49 -9.15 -6.17
CA GLU A 103 -10.08 -8.98 -6.52
C GLU A 103 -9.65 -7.51 -6.42
N ALA A 104 -10.48 -6.57 -6.88
CA ALA A 104 -10.20 -5.14 -6.74
C ALA A 104 -10.14 -4.71 -5.26
N VAL A 105 -11.03 -5.24 -4.42
CA VAL A 105 -11.02 -5.00 -2.97
C VAL A 105 -9.77 -5.61 -2.32
N PHE A 106 -9.39 -6.83 -2.68
CA PHE A 106 -8.16 -7.45 -2.19
C PHE A 106 -6.91 -6.68 -2.63
N GLY A 107 -6.89 -6.15 -3.86
CA GLY A 107 -5.80 -5.27 -4.33
C GLY A 107 -5.70 -3.98 -3.52
N LEU A 108 -6.84 -3.36 -3.19
CA LEU A 108 -6.87 -2.16 -2.35
C LEU A 108 -6.41 -2.46 -0.91
N ILE A 109 -6.88 -3.57 -0.33
CA ILE A 109 -6.43 -4.02 1.00
C ILE A 109 -4.94 -4.32 1.00
N LEU A 110 -4.41 -4.93 -0.06
CA LEU A 110 -2.98 -5.21 -0.20
C LEU A 110 -2.17 -3.91 -0.26
N ALA A 111 -2.62 -2.91 -1.03
CA ALA A 111 -1.98 -1.60 -1.09
C ALA A 111 -2.01 -0.88 0.27
N LEU A 112 -3.14 -0.92 0.98
CA LEU A 112 -3.25 -0.38 2.34
C LEU A 112 -2.39 -1.14 3.34
N THR A 113 -2.26 -2.47 3.19
CA THR A 113 -1.40 -3.28 4.04
C THR A 113 0.07 -2.94 3.80
N ALA A 114 0.47 -2.71 2.54
CA ALA A 114 1.81 -2.24 2.22
C ALA A 114 2.09 -0.85 2.83
N TYR A 115 1.09 0.05 2.84
CA TYR A 115 1.17 1.33 3.55
C TYR A 115 1.34 1.16 5.06
N LEU A 116 0.53 0.29 5.68
CA LEU A 116 0.66 -0.02 7.10
C LEU A 116 2.03 -0.64 7.43
N LEU A 117 2.56 -1.51 6.56
CA LEU A 117 3.90 -2.06 6.74
C LEU A 117 4.95 -0.95 6.71
N LEU A 118 4.83 0.01 5.80
CA LEU A 118 5.73 1.17 5.75
C LEU A 118 5.63 2.03 7.02
N PHE A 119 4.42 2.26 7.53
CA PHE A 119 4.16 3.00 8.76
C PHE A 119 4.67 2.28 10.01
N VAL A 120 4.47 0.97 10.10
CA VAL A 120 4.98 0.14 11.22
C VAL A 120 6.50 0.06 11.18
N LEU A 121 7.08 0.07 9.97
CA LEU A 121 8.51 0.16 9.81
C LEU A 121 8.97 1.56 10.27
N ASN A 122 8.69 2.63 9.54
CA ASN A 122 9.13 3.97 9.93
C ASN A 122 7.97 4.97 9.91
N PRO A 123 7.43 5.35 11.08
CA PRO A 123 6.32 6.30 11.17
C PRO A 123 6.73 7.74 10.78
N ASP A 124 8.03 8.08 10.81
CA ASP A 124 8.53 9.39 10.38
C ASP A 124 8.37 9.62 8.86
N LEU A 125 8.07 8.56 8.09
CA LEU A 125 7.79 8.62 6.65
C LEU A 125 6.35 9.07 6.31
N ILE A 126 5.59 9.48 7.32
CA ILE A 126 4.20 9.94 7.19
C ILE A 126 4.01 11.27 7.92
N GLU A 127 4.72 11.48 9.02
CA GLU A 127 4.82 12.78 9.67
C GLU A 127 5.87 13.63 8.96
N GLY A 128 5.48 14.19 7.81
CA GLY A 128 6.24 15.23 7.11
C GLY A 128 6.62 16.35 8.08
N THR A 129 7.83 16.27 8.62
CA THR A 129 8.35 17.25 9.56
C THR A 129 8.60 18.51 8.75
N VAL A 130 7.60 19.40 8.73
CA VAL A 130 7.76 20.79 8.31
C VAL A 130 8.66 21.47 9.34
N SER A 131 9.96 21.15 9.28
CA SER A 131 11.01 22.00 9.80
C SER A 131 11.12 23.17 8.84
N ALA A 132 10.21 24.13 8.97
CA ALA A 132 10.45 25.45 8.42
C ALA A 132 11.75 25.96 9.06
N PRO A 133 12.83 26.23 8.29
CA PRO A 133 13.96 26.93 8.86
C PRO A 133 13.43 28.29 9.31
N ILE A 134 13.56 28.55 10.61
CA ILE A 134 13.38 29.88 11.19
C ILE A 134 14.17 30.84 10.30
N LYS A 135 13.48 31.75 9.60
CA LYS A 135 14.15 32.88 8.95
C LYS A 135 14.85 33.65 10.05
N ILE A 136 16.18 33.69 10.02
CA ILE A 136 16.93 34.67 10.79
C ILE A 136 16.53 36.03 10.21
N SER A 137 15.65 36.75 10.88
CA SER A 137 15.54 38.19 10.69
C SER A 137 16.83 38.80 11.22
N ASN A 138 17.88 38.85 10.37
CA ASN A 138 18.97 39.77 10.61
C ASN A 138 18.48 41.17 10.21
N GLU A 139 17.77 41.79 11.13
CA GLU A 139 17.55 43.21 11.18
C GLU A 139 18.47 43.76 12.28
N SER A 140 19.68 44.20 11.92
CA SER A 140 20.39 45.35 12.54
C SER A 140 21.83 45.51 12.05
N ASN A 141 22.03 46.32 11.01
CA ASN A 141 23.04 47.40 10.83
C ASN A 141 23.30 47.64 9.34
#